data_AF-A0A518H2D1-F1
#
_entry.id   AF-A0A518H2D1-F1
#
_cell.length_a   1.000
_cell.length_b   1.000
_cell.length_c   1.000
_cell.angle_alpha   90.00
_cell.angle_beta   90.00
_cell.angle_gamma   90.00
#
_symmetry.space_group_name_H-M   'P 1'
#
loop_
_entity.id
_entity.type
_entity.pdbx_description
1 polymer ?
#
loop_
_entity_poly.entity_id
_entity_poly.type
_entity_poly.pdbx_seq_one_letter_code
_entity_poly.pdbx_strand_id
1 'polypeptide(L)'
;MARDLTAEAQTLLSAHTGFLSGPDTRSLGAHLSQVALTRPELVYNVLLQIEFRGYPGQVLLDTTRAIADALHPAQLLQMARTTRVGKILLVRMSQILKTPSLADLARNCKVWEALTGPPAPVELSQEVMDFYARLNGQAARVVTFRPEVRWELPRSGPGYETYNRNDLKRGTDAYGYDQVGTRGTVEAVLRLAREWLRAHPDRPLQVGDISRPGGIDTPDHLGHEAGKNVDLRPLRKDSLTGDGARLTYRDRDAYDPDLTREFIRLARRLHPGLSVRFNDPAISGDAEFKAFVRKDGGGGKVHDNHLHLDFP
;
A
#
# COMPACT_ATOMS: atom_id res chain seq x y z
N MET A 1 -4.49 -4.66 39.22
CA MET A 1 -4.36 -6.13 39.26
C MET A 1 -4.18 -6.64 37.84
N ALA A 2 -3.07 -7.30 37.53
CA ALA A 2 -2.94 -7.99 36.24
C ALA A 2 -3.93 -9.16 36.22
N ARG A 3 -4.78 -9.24 35.20
CA ARG A 3 -5.70 -10.38 35.02
C ARG A 3 -4.87 -11.62 34.67
N ASP A 4 -5.18 -12.74 35.30
CA ASP A 4 -4.57 -14.03 34.98
C ASP A 4 -5.15 -14.59 33.68
N LEU A 5 -4.50 -14.26 32.56
CA LEU A 5 -4.88 -14.73 31.22
C LEU A 5 -4.84 -16.25 31.09
N THR A 6 -4.05 -16.94 31.92
CA THR A 6 -3.97 -18.40 31.90
C THR A 6 -5.23 -19.01 32.50
N ALA A 7 -5.66 -18.54 33.67
CA ALA A 7 -6.90 -18.99 34.31
C ALA A 7 -8.14 -18.69 33.44
N GLU A 8 -8.15 -17.54 32.77
CA GLU A 8 -9.24 -17.17 31.86
C GLU A 8 -9.28 -18.04 30.61
N ALA A 9 -8.13 -18.28 29.97
CA ALA A 9 -8.03 -19.19 28.83
C ALA A 9 -8.49 -20.61 29.19
N GLN A 10 -8.15 -21.09 30.39
CA GLN A 10 -8.60 -22.38 30.90
C GLN A 10 -10.12 -22.41 31.11
N THR A 11 -10.69 -21.34 31.67
CA THR A 11 -12.13 -21.23 31.87
C THR A 11 -12.87 -21.30 30.53
N LEU A 12 -12.37 -20.60 29.50
CA LEU A 12 -12.92 -20.65 28.16
C LEU A 12 -12.80 -22.03 27.52
N LEU A 13 -11.64 -22.68 27.62
CA LEU A 13 -11.46 -24.03 27.10
C LEU A 13 -12.44 -25.01 27.76
N SER A 14 -12.57 -24.95 29.09
CA SER A 14 -13.51 -25.80 29.84
C SER A 14 -14.98 -25.53 29.49
N ALA A 15 -15.34 -24.28 29.19
CA ALA A 15 -16.69 -23.91 28.79
C ALA A 15 -17.07 -24.45 27.39
N HIS A 16 -16.08 -24.77 26.56
CA HIS A 16 -16.28 -25.31 25.21
C HIS A 16 -15.91 -26.80 25.08
N THR A 17 -15.50 -27.48 26.14
CA THR A 17 -15.23 -28.93 26.12
C THR A 17 -16.51 -29.76 26.26
N GLY A 18 -16.79 -30.61 25.26
CA GLY A 18 -17.74 -31.71 25.39
C GLY A 18 -17.12 -32.87 26.18
N PHE A 19 -17.91 -33.54 27.02
CA PHE A 19 -17.51 -34.43 28.12
C PHE A 19 -16.47 -35.52 27.80
N LEU A 20 -16.17 -35.84 26.52
CA LEU A 20 -15.20 -36.89 26.12
C LEU A 20 -14.41 -36.61 24.82
N SER A 21 -14.52 -35.43 24.17
CA SER A 21 -14.05 -35.26 22.78
C SER A 21 -13.17 -34.03 22.51
N GLY A 22 -12.73 -33.32 23.56
CA GLY A 22 -12.04 -32.03 23.39
C GLY A 22 -13.00 -30.87 23.11
N PRO A 23 -12.48 -29.65 22.89
CA PRO A 23 -13.32 -28.48 22.69
C PRO A 23 -14.09 -28.53 21.37
N ASP A 24 -15.34 -28.06 21.38
CA ASP A 24 -16.10 -27.74 20.15
C ASP A 24 -15.37 -26.60 19.44
N THR A 25 -14.56 -26.96 18.45
CA THR A 25 -13.67 -26.06 17.73
C THR A 25 -14.42 -24.96 16.97
N ARG A 26 -15.67 -25.22 16.56
CA ARG A 26 -16.52 -24.23 15.88
C ARG A 26 -17.06 -23.21 16.86
N SER A 27 -17.64 -23.66 17.96
CA SER A 27 -18.14 -22.77 19.02
C SER A 27 -17.01 -21.95 19.66
N LEU A 28 -15.89 -22.60 19.96
CA LEU A 28 -14.71 -21.94 20.50
C LEU A 28 -14.11 -20.94 19.50
N GLY A 29 -13.95 -21.32 18.22
CA GLY A 29 -13.45 -20.43 17.18
C GLY A 29 -14.35 -19.20 16.97
N ALA A 30 -15.66 -19.38 16.96
CA ALA A 30 -16.62 -18.28 16.88
C ALA A 30 -16.50 -17.33 18.07
N HIS A 31 -16.42 -17.85 19.31
CA HIS A 31 -16.21 -17.04 20.49
C HIS A 31 -14.89 -16.25 20.41
N LEU A 32 -13.79 -16.93 20.05
CA LEU A 32 -12.47 -16.29 19.95
C LEU A 32 -12.43 -15.21 18.87
N SER A 33 -13.16 -15.38 17.76
CA SER A 33 -13.25 -14.36 16.70
C SER A 33 -13.91 -13.07 17.19
N GLN A 34 -14.95 -13.16 18.03
CA GLN A 34 -15.65 -11.98 18.57
C GLN A 34 -14.76 -11.13 19.47
N VAL A 35 -13.84 -11.78 20.19
CA VAL A 35 -12.94 -11.08 21.14
C VAL A 35 -11.59 -10.74 20.54
N ALA A 36 -11.21 -11.33 19.39
CA ALA A 36 -9.87 -11.21 18.79
C ALA A 36 -9.42 -9.76 18.56
N LEU A 37 -10.32 -8.88 18.12
CA LEU A 37 -9.98 -7.48 17.85
C LEU A 37 -9.73 -6.65 19.12
N THR A 38 -10.36 -7.04 20.23
CA THR A 38 -10.28 -6.31 21.50
C THR A 38 -9.33 -6.96 22.50
N ARG A 39 -9.08 -8.27 22.38
CA ARG A 39 -8.34 -9.11 23.32
C ARG A 39 -7.49 -10.18 22.61
N PRO A 40 -6.60 -9.79 21.69
CA PRO A 40 -5.76 -10.74 20.96
C PRO A 40 -4.85 -11.58 21.87
N GLU A 41 -4.51 -11.07 23.05
CA GLU A 41 -3.76 -11.79 24.08
C GLU A 41 -4.48 -12.99 24.65
N LEU A 42 -5.81 -12.91 24.80
CA LEU A 42 -6.62 -14.03 25.26
C LEU A 42 -6.68 -15.11 24.18
N VAL A 43 -6.89 -14.71 22.92
CA VAL A 43 -6.91 -15.64 21.78
C VAL A 43 -5.58 -16.36 21.64
N TYR A 44 -4.47 -15.63 21.71
CA TYR A 44 -3.13 -16.23 21.67
C TYR A 44 -2.90 -17.22 22.82
N ASN A 45 -3.27 -16.87 24.05
CA ASN A 45 -3.13 -17.76 25.21
C ASN A 45 -3.99 -19.02 25.06
N VAL A 46 -5.20 -18.93 24.52
CA VAL A 46 -6.04 -20.12 24.26
C VAL A 46 -5.38 -21.04 23.24
N LEU A 47 -4.83 -20.52 22.13
CA LEU A 47 -4.11 -21.34 21.16
C LEU A 47 -2.86 -22.01 21.76
N LEU A 48 -2.10 -21.31 22.60
CA LEU A 48 -0.97 -21.90 23.32
C LEU A 48 -1.41 -23.02 24.27
N GLN A 49 -2.52 -22.82 25.00
CA GLN A 49 -3.04 -23.85 25.91
C GLN A 49 -3.54 -25.08 25.14
N ILE A 50 -4.13 -24.91 23.95
CA ILE A 50 -4.51 -26.05 23.09
C ILE A 50 -3.26 -26.86 22.71
N GLU A 51 -2.19 -26.17 22.28
CA GLU A 51 -0.95 -26.81 21.84
C GLU A 51 -0.21 -27.53 22.98
N PHE A 52 -0.02 -26.86 24.12
CA PHE A 52 0.80 -27.39 25.21
C PHE A 52 0.09 -28.40 26.10
N ARG A 53 -1.24 -28.46 26.10
CA ARG A 53 -2.01 -29.44 26.89
C ARG A 53 -2.20 -30.79 26.20
N GLY A 54 -1.57 -31.00 25.04
CA GLY A 54 -1.63 -32.27 24.33
C GLY A 54 -2.99 -32.56 23.71
N TYR A 55 -3.80 -31.54 23.43
CA TYR A 55 -4.98 -31.73 22.57
C TYR A 55 -4.53 -32.20 21.18
N PRO A 56 -5.35 -32.98 20.45
CA PRO A 56 -5.02 -33.38 19.10
C PRO A 56 -4.68 -32.17 18.23
N GLY A 57 -3.63 -32.27 17.40
CA GLY A 57 -3.24 -31.16 16.51
C GLY A 57 -4.37 -30.65 15.60
N GLN A 58 -5.35 -31.52 15.32
CA GLN A 58 -6.58 -31.17 14.60
C GLN A 58 -7.42 -30.11 15.33
N VAL A 59 -7.46 -30.12 16.66
CA VAL A 59 -8.18 -29.12 17.48
C VAL A 59 -7.55 -27.75 17.32
N LEU A 60 -6.21 -27.67 17.34
CA LEU A 60 -5.49 -26.43 17.10
C LEU A 60 -5.75 -25.92 15.68
N LEU A 61 -5.72 -26.81 14.68
CA LEU A 61 -5.95 -26.46 13.29
C LEU A 61 -7.37 -25.93 13.05
N ASP A 62 -8.39 -26.64 13.53
CA ASP A 62 -9.80 -26.28 13.29
C ASP A 62 -10.21 -25.03 14.06
N THR A 63 -9.75 -24.85 15.29
CA THR A 63 -9.98 -23.62 16.05
C THR A 63 -9.31 -22.43 15.35
N THR A 64 -8.07 -22.60 14.89
CA THR A 64 -7.36 -21.55 14.16
C THR A 64 -8.06 -21.19 12.85
N ARG A 65 -8.58 -22.19 12.12
CA ARG A 65 -9.33 -22.01 10.89
C ARG A 65 -10.64 -21.27 11.14
N ALA A 66 -11.39 -21.67 12.16
CA ALA A 66 -12.64 -21.01 12.53
C ALA A 66 -12.45 -19.52 12.89
N ILE A 67 -11.35 -19.17 13.57
CA ILE A 67 -11.01 -17.75 13.83
C ILE A 67 -10.70 -17.01 12.51
N ALA A 68 -9.92 -17.63 11.62
CA ALA A 68 -9.53 -17.03 10.35
C ALA A 68 -10.72 -16.84 9.40
N ASP A 69 -11.65 -17.80 9.35
CA ASP A 69 -12.83 -17.75 8.49
C ASP A 69 -13.86 -16.73 9.00
N ALA A 70 -13.96 -16.56 10.32
CA ALA A 70 -14.87 -15.59 10.94
C ALA A 70 -14.37 -14.13 10.87
N LEU A 71 -13.06 -13.92 10.66
CA LEU A 71 -12.47 -12.59 10.57
C LEU A 71 -12.13 -12.25 9.11
N HIS A 72 -12.65 -11.14 8.62
CA HIS A 72 -12.26 -10.62 7.30
C HIS A 72 -10.74 -10.33 7.26
N PRO A 73 -10.03 -10.54 6.14
CA PRO A 73 -8.60 -10.23 6.01
C PRO A 73 -8.20 -8.84 6.53
N ALA A 74 -9.06 -7.83 6.33
CA ALA A 74 -8.86 -6.47 6.83
C ALA A 74 -8.86 -6.40 8.38
N GLN A 75 -9.69 -7.20 9.05
CA GLN A 75 -9.77 -7.26 10.51
C GLN A 75 -8.54 -7.96 11.11
N LEU A 76 -8.06 -9.04 10.47
CA LEU A 76 -6.81 -9.70 10.85
C LEU A 76 -5.61 -8.75 10.73
N LEU A 77 -5.56 -7.95 9.66
CA LEU A 77 -4.55 -6.90 9.51
C LEU A 77 -4.70 -5.80 10.55
N GLN A 78 -5.92 -5.33 10.83
CA GLN A 78 -6.18 -4.32 11.85
C GLN A 78 -5.69 -4.79 13.23
N MET A 79 -6.03 -6.02 13.63
CA MET A 79 -5.56 -6.64 14.88
C MET A 79 -4.02 -6.69 14.97
N ALA A 80 -3.37 -7.09 13.87
CA ALA A 80 -1.92 -7.16 13.79
C ALA A 80 -1.25 -5.79 13.79
N ARG A 81 -1.95 -4.73 13.36
CA ARG A 81 -1.48 -3.34 13.37
C ARG A 81 -1.61 -2.69 14.75
N THR A 82 -2.61 -3.05 15.54
CA THR A 82 -2.93 -2.33 16.78
C THR A 82 -2.21 -2.88 18.02
N THR A 83 -1.76 -4.15 17.98
CA THR A 83 -1.11 -4.78 19.15
C THR A 83 0.05 -5.69 18.76
N ARG A 84 1.09 -5.72 19.61
CA ARG A 84 2.21 -6.67 19.47
C ARG A 84 1.72 -8.13 19.46
N VAL A 85 0.72 -8.43 20.29
CA VAL A 85 0.17 -9.80 20.41
C VAL A 85 -0.66 -10.18 19.18
N GLY A 86 -1.43 -9.25 18.61
CA GLY A 86 -2.18 -9.47 17.36
C GLY A 86 -1.27 -9.84 16.19
N LYS A 87 -0.06 -9.26 16.11
CA LYS A 87 0.93 -9.65 15.11
C LYS A 87 1.48 -11.05 15.33
N ILE A 88 1.86 -11.38 16.57
CA ILE A 88 2.34 -12.72 16.94
C ILE A 88 1.26 -13.75 16.58
N LEU A 89 0.01 -13.44 16.91
CA LEU A 89 -1.15 -14.26 16.60
C LEU A 89 -1.29 -14.48 15.08
N LEU A 90 -1.25 -13.44 14.25
CA LEU A 90 -1.35 -13.59 12.79
C LEU A 90 -0.24 -14.47 12.20
N VAL A 91 1.02 -14.28 12.63
CA VAL A 91 2.14 -15.13 12.21
C VAL A 91 1.91 -16.58 12.63
N ARG A 92 1.44 -16.78 13.86
CA ARG A 92 1.16 -18.12 14.39
C ARG A 92 0.04 -18.81 13.62
N MET A 93 -1.04 -18.10 13.33
CA MET A 93 -2.15 -18.61 12.52
C MET A 93 -1.69 -19.02 11.12
N SER A 94 -0.83 -18.22 10.48
CA SER A 94 -0.23 -18.57 9.18
C SER A 94 0.60 -19.85 9.24
N GLN A 95 1.40 -20.06 10.30
CA GLN A 95 2.20 -21.27 10.49
C GLN A 95 1.31 -22.52 10.68
N ILE A 96 0.25 -22.40 11.47
CA ILE A 96 -0.68 -23.49 11.76
C ILE A 96 -1.47 -23.87 10.49
N LEU A 97 -2.03 -22.88 9.80
CA LEU A 97 -2.93 -23.10 8.67
C LEU A 97 -2.20 -23.42 7.36
N LYS A 98 -0.92 -23.07 7.24
CA LYS A 98 -0.13 -23.19 6.01
C LYS A 98 -0.81 -22.56 4.78
N THR A 99 -1.68 -21.57 4.99
CA THR A 99 -2.44 -20.89 3.94
C THR A 99 -1.59 -19.75 3.35
N PRO A 100 -1.38 -19.72 2.01
CA PRO A 100 -0.59 -18.67 1.35
C PRO A 100 -1.12 -17.26 1.64
N SER A 101 -2.44 -17.05 1.66
CA SER A 101 -3.06 -15.74 1.90
C SER A 101 -2.76 -15.15 3.28
N LEU A 102 -2.80 -15.95 4.36
CA LEU A 102 -2.38 -15.48 5.69
C LEU A 102 -0.87 -15.28 5.77
N ALA A 103 -0.09 -16.06 5.04
CA ALA A 103 1.35 -15.85 4.94
C ALA A 103 1.67 -14.54 4.22
N ASP A 104 0.90 -14.17 3.19
CA ASP A 104 0.95 -12.87 2.52
C ASP A 104 0.57 -11.74 3.48
N LEU A 105 -0.50 -11.90 4.27
CA LEU A 105 -0.90 -10.91 5.27
C LEU A 105 0.15 -10.76 6.39
N ALA A 106 0.76 -11.87 6.85
CA ALA A 106 1.83 -11.85 7.84
C ALA A 106 3.13 -11.25 7.30
N ARG A 107 3.46 -11.52 6.01
CA ARG A 107 4.54 -10.84 5.28
C ARG A 107 4.24 -9.35 5.17
N ASN A 108 3.02 -8.98 4.80
CA ASN A 108 2.58 -7.60 4.73
C ASN A 108 2.68 -6.88 6.06
N CYS A 109 2.46 -7.54 7.21
CA CYS A 109 2.71 -6.99 8.54
C CYS A 109 4.20 -6.79 8.87
N LYS A 110 5.09 -7.72 8.47
CA LYS A 110 6.55 -7.54 8.63
C LYS A 110 7.09 -6.44 7.70
N VAL A 111 6.61 -6.38 6.47
CA VAL A 111 6.84 -5.27 5.54
C VAL A 111 6.27 -3.97 6.12
N TRP A 112 5.13 -4.04 6.81
CA TRP A 112 4.54 -2.87 7.50
C TRP A 112 5.37 -2.35 8.66
N GLU A 113 6.16 -3.16 9.36
CA GLU A 113 7.08 -2.64 10.39
C GLU A 113 8.24 -1.85 9.78
N ALA A 114 8.69 -2.23 8.59
CA ALA A 114 9.56 -1.38 7.78
C ALA A 114 8.83 -0.09 7.30
N LEU A 115 7.48 -0.09 7.29
CA LEU A 115 6.60 1.05 6.97
C LEU A 115 6.06 1.83 8.20
N THR A 116 6.33 1.39 9.45
CA THR A 116 5.96 2.13 10.70
C THR A 116 7.06 3.03 11.24
N GLY A 117 8.32 2.82 10.82
CA GLY A 117 9.17 3.98 10.62
C GLY A 117 8.52 4.83 9.52
N PRO A 118 8.65 6.18 9.52
CA PRO A 118 8.17 6.95 8.37
C PRO A 118 8.69 6.25 7.10
N PRO A 119 7.83 5.87 6.13
CA PRO A 119 8.31 5.22 4.93
C PRO A 119 9.45 6.10 4.41
N ALA A 120 10.63 5.52 4.38
CA ALA A 120 11.83 6.20 3.94
C ALA A 120 11.98 5.87 2.45
N PRO A 121 12.42 6.83 1.64
CA PRO A 121 12.88 6.52 0.30
C PRO A 121 13.89 5.37 0.35
N VAL A 122 13.74 4.37 -0.52
CA VAL A 122 14.67 3.24 -0.59
C VAL A 122 15.77 3.61 -1.58
N GLU A 123 17.01 3.70 -1.11
CA GLU A 123 18.15 3.95 -1.99
C GLU A 123 18.48 2.70 -2.80
N LEU A 124 18.55 2.84 -4.12
CA LEU A 124 18.94 1.76 -5.00
C LEU A 124 20.45 1.50 -4.92
N SER A 125 20.81 0.21 -4.94
CA SER A 125 22.20 -0.24 -4.90
C SER A 125 22.99 0.31 -6.09
N GLN A 126 24.31 0.40 -5.92
CA GLN A 126 25.18 0.84 -7.02
C GLN A 126 25.11 -0.10 -8.23
N GLU A 127 24.94 -1.40 -8.00
CA GLU A 127 24.78 -2.40 -9.07
C GLU A 127 23.56 -2.11 -9.95
N VAL A 128 22.43 -1.74 -9.34
CA VAL A 128 21.23 -1.33 -10.08
C VAL A 128 21.53 -0.07 -10.89
N MET A 129 22.14 0.95 -10.26
CA MET A 129 22.49 2.18 -10.98
C MET A 129 23.42 1.94 -12.16
N ASP A 130 24.42 1.08 -12.02
CA ASP A 130 25.36 0.75 -13.08
C ASP A 130 24.66 0.00 -14.23
N PHE A 131 23.67 -0.84 -13.93
CA PHE A 131 22.81 -1.47 -14.94
C PHE A 131 22.07 -0.42 -15.77
N TYR A 132 21.41 0.55 -15.13
CA TYR A 132 20.67 1.59 -15.86
C TYR A 132 21.59 2.56 -16.60
N ALA A 133 22.80 2.83 -16.09
CA ALA A 133 23.80 3.62 -16.80
C ALA A 133 24.21 2.94 -18.12
N ARG A 134 24.43 1.62 -18.10
CA ARG A 134 24.69 0.83 -19.32
C ARG A 134 23.49 0.82 -20.26
N LEU A 135 22.29 0.64 -19.72
CA LEU A 135 21.05 0.63 -20.50
C LEU A 135 20.84 1.98 -21.22
N ASN A 136 21.09 3.10 -20.54
CA ASN A 136 21.04 4.44 -21.12
C ASN A 136 22.01 4.60 -22.30
N GLY A 137 23.23 4.08 -22.18
CA GLY A 137 24.23 4.09 -23.27
C GLY A 137 23.84 3.26 -24.49
N GLN A 138 22.84 2.39 -24.37
CA GLN A 138 22.30 1.56 -25.45
C GLN A 138 20.94 2.06 -25.98
N ALA A 139 20.36 3.09 -25.35
CA ALA A 139 19.03 3.59 -25.69
C ALA A 139 19.04 4.34 -27.03
N ALA A 140 17.90 4.31 -27.72
CA ALA A 140 17.71 5.07 -28.97
C ALA A 140 17.88 6.58 -28.77
N ARG A 141 17.59 7.07 -27.56
CA ARG A 141 17.89 8.42 -27.10
C ARG A 141 18.65 8.33 -25.78
N VAL A 142 19.93 8.71 -25.83
CA VAL A 142 20.78 8.83 -24.65
C VAL A 142 20.51 10.17 -23.98
N VAL A 143 20.22 10.17 -22.67
CA VAL A 143 20.08 11.38 -21.87
C VAL A 143 21.22 11.51 -20.85
N THR A 144 21.38 12.71 -20.29
CA THR A 144 22.31 12.92 -19.18
C THR A 144 21.89 12.04 -18.00
N PHE A 145 22.76 11.09 -17.62
CA PHE A 145 22.52 10.22 -16.48
C PHE A 145 22.62 11.02 -15.17
N ARG A 146 21.60 10.89 -14.32
CA ARG A 146 21.42 11.63 -13.08
C ARG A 146 21.54 10.69 -11.88
N PRO A 147 22.73 10.52 -11.29
CA PRO A 147 22.93 9.57 -10.19
C PRO A 147 22.07 9.88 -8.95
N GLU A 148 21.58 11.10 -8.80
CA GLU A 148 20.65 11.51 -7.76
C GLU A 148 19.22 10.93 -7.91
N VAL A 149 18.83 10.50 -9.11
CA VAL A 149 17.56 9.81 -9.39
C VAL A 149 17.74 8.32 -9.08
N ARG A 150 17.78 7.99 -7.80
CA ARG A 150 18.08 6.64 -7.30
C ARG A 150 17.26 6.20 -6.10
N TRP A 151 16.23 6.96 -5.77
CA TRP A 151 15.39 6.71 -4.61
C TRP A 151 14.07 6.12 -5.09
N GLU A 152 13.81 4.88 -4.71
CA GLU A 152 12.58 4.18 -5.04
C GLU A 152 11.47 4.56 -4.05
N LEU A 153 10.29 4.90 -4.59
CA LEU A 153 9.05 4.90 -3.84
C LEU A 153 8.58 3.44 -3.67
N PRO A 154 8.43 2.94 -2.43
CA PRO A 154 7.96 1.58 -2.19
C PRO A 154 6.63 1.28 -2.87
N ARG A 155 6.41 0.04 -3.32
CA ARG A 155 5.20 -0.39 -4.04
C ARG A 155 3.87 -0.03 -3.37
N SER A 156 3.86 0.05 -2.04
CA SER A 156 2.70 0.52 -1.29
C SER A 156 3.16 1.05 0.06
N GLY A 157 2.34 1.91 0.66
CA GLY A 157 2.57 2.40 2.00
C GLY A 157 1.31 3.07 2.57
N PRO A 158 1.41 3.70 3.74
CA PRO A 158 0.29 4.41 4.34
C PRO A 158 -0.27 5.47 3.37
N GLY A 159 -1.50 5.27 2.90
CA GLY A 159 -2.24 6.21 2.06
C GLY A 159 -1.94 6.16 0.56
N TYR A 160 -1.17 5.19 0.08
CA TYR A 160 -0.92 5.05 -1.36
C TYR A 160 -0.57 3.63 -1.81
N GLU A 161 -0.80 3.37 -3.08
CA GLU A 161 -0.32 2.19 -3.81
C GLU A 161 0.26 2.64 -5.15
N THR A 162 1.30 1.95 -5.64
CA THR A 162 1.85 2.21 -6.97
C THR A 162 1.21 1.32 -8.04
N TYR A 163 1.11 1.83 -9.27
CA TYR A 163 0.73 1.06 -10.46
C TYR A 163 1.79 1.23 -11.56
N ASN A 164 1.70 0.48 -12.66
CA ASN A 164 2.63 0.58 -13.80
C ASN A 164 4.13 0.54 -13.43
N ARG A 165 4.58 -0.42 -12.61
CA ARG A 165 6.00 -0.48 -12.23
C ARG A 165 6.96 -0.87 -13.37
N ASN A 166 6.45 -1.30 -14.52
CA ASN A 166 7.29 -1.79 -15.62
C ASN A 166 6.65 -1.50 -16.99
N ASP A 167 6.41 -0.23 -17.29
CA ASP A 167 5.78 0.21 -18.54
C ASP A 167 6.78 0.34 -19.71
N LEU A 168 7.66 -0.65 -19.88
CA LEU A 168 8.42 -0.74 -21.12
C LEU A 168 7.50 -1.22 -22.26
N LYS A 169 7.16 -0.31 -23.18
CA LYS A 169 6.50 -0.71 -24.44
C LYS A 169 7.29 -1.72 -25.28
N ARG A 170 8.61 -1.86 -25.08
CA ARG A 170 9.45 -2.89 -25.72
C ARG A 170 10.57 -3.38 -24.79
N GLY A 171 10.60 -4.69 -24.56
CA GLY A 171 11.58 -5.36 -23.71
C GLY A 171 11.12 -5.55 -22.27
N THR A 172 11.76 -6.47 -21.54
CA THR A 172 11.58 -6.62 -20.10
C THR A 172 12.73 -5.94 -19.39
N ASP A 173 12.44 -4.88 -18.64
CA ASP A 173 13.32 -4.42 -17.60
C ASP A 173 13.25 -5.46 -16.48
N ALA A 174 14.37 -6.12 -16.21
CA ALA A 174 14.47 -7.18 -15.21
C ALA A 174 14.18 -6.68 -13.79
N TYR A 175 14.25 -5.37 -13.57
CA TYR A 175 14.04 -4.73 -12.28
C TYR A 175 12.69 -4.04 -12.15
N GLY A 176 12.15 -3.47 -13.24
CA GLY A 176 10.84 -2.82 -13.25
C GLY A 176 10.78 -1.64 -12.29
N TYR A 177 11.59 -0.62 -12.55
CA TYR A 177 11.65 0.60 -11.74
C TYR A 177 11.16 1.83 -12.51
N ASP A 178 9.86 2.11 -12.43
CA ASP A 178 9.26 3.35 -12.94
C ASP A 178 8.90 4.36 -11.82
N GLN A 179 9.04 3.95 -10.55
CA GLN A 179 8.77 4.80 -9.38
C GLN A 179 10.06 5.23 -8.66
N VAL A 180 11.03 5.72 -9.44
CA VAL A 180 12.32 6.19 -8.92
C VAL A 180 12.43 7.69 -9.13
N GLY A 181 12.84 8.41 -8.10
CA GLY A 181 12.97 9.87 -8.14
C GLY A 181 14.21 10.35 -7.42
N THR A 182 14.28 11.68 -7.28
CA THR A 182 15.17 12.28 -6.28
C THR A 182 14.63 11.95 -4.88
N ARG A 183 15.52 11.99 -3.87
CA ARG A 183 15.12 11.77 -2.48
C ARG A 183 13.98 12.71 -2.07
N GLY A 184 14.10 14.00 -2.39
CA GLY A 184 13.11 15.02 -2.05
C GLY A 184 11.75 14.76 -2.68
N THR A 185 11.70 14.30 -3.93
CA THR A 185 10.46 13.94 -4.62
C THR A 185 9.79 12.74 -3.96
N VAL A 186 10.53 11.68 -3.65
CA VAL A 186 9.96 10.50 -2.98
C VAL A 186 9.47 10.84 -1.57
N GLU A 187 10.23 11.63 -0.81
CA GLU A 187 9.79 12.12 0.51
C GLU A 187 8.53 12.98 0.42
N ALA A 188 8.40 13.81 -0.62
CA ALA A 188 7.22 14.62 -0.87
C ALA A 188 5.97 13.75 -1.15
N VAL A 189 6.09 12.73 -2.01
CA VAL A 189 4.99 11.79 -2.28
C VAL A 189 4.58 11.03 -1.00
N LEU A 190 5.56 10.55 -0.23
CA LEU A 190 5.30 9.85 1.04
C LEU A 190 4.67 10.74 2.10
N ARG A 191 4.94 12.05 2.07
CA ARG A 191 4.26 13.03 2.92
C ARG A 191 2.83 13.26 2.46
N LEU A 192 2.60 13.43 1.15
CA LEU A 192 1.26 13.59 0.58
C LEU A 192 0.36 12.41 0.91
N ALA A 193 0.84 11.18 0.70
CA ALA A 193 0.10 9.97 0.98
C ALA A 193 -0.31 9.85 2.46
N ARG A 194 0.60 10.20 3.38
CA ARG A 194 0.30 10.20 4.82
C ARG A 194 -0.77 11.21 5.20
N GLU A 195 -0.65 12.44 4.72
CA GLU A 195 -1.65 13.47 5.03
C GLU A 195 -3.00 13.18 4.37
N TRP A 196 -2.99 12.58 3.19
CA TRP A 196 -4.19 12.10 2.53
C TRP A 196 -4.89 11.00 3.33
N LEU A 197 -4.14 10.01 3.83
CA LEU A 197 -4.67 8.91 4.64
C LEU A 197 -5.40 9.41 5.90
N ARG A 198 -4.94 10.51 6.51
CA ARG A 198 -5.57 11.08 7.71
C ARG A 198 -6.99 11.57 7.43
N ALA A 199 -7.22 12.12 6.24
CA ALA A 199 -8.52 12.63 5.82
C ALA A 199 -9.38 11.53 5.17
N HIS A 200 -8.74 10.62 4.42
CA HIS A 200 -9.41 9.62 3.58
C HIS A 200 -8.81 8.21 3.80
N PRO A 201 -9.09 7.56 4.94
CA PRO A 201 -8.44 6.31 5.34
C PRO A 201 -8.76 5.12 4.43
N ASP A 202 -9.84 5.19 3.65
CA ASP A 202 -10.34 4.16 2.74
C ASP A 202 -10.01 4.45 1.26
N ARG A 203 -9.30 5.54 0.97
CA ARG A 203 -9.01 6.01 -0.40
C ARG A 203 -7.51 6.17 -0.63
N PRO A 204 -6.73 5.10 -0.84
CA PRO A 204 -5.31 5.26 -1.12
C PRO A 204 -5.07 5.99 -2.45
N LEU A 205 -4.08 6.88 -2.48
CA LEU A 205 -3.59 7.48 -3.72
C LEU A 205 -3.04 6.40 -4.64
N GLN A 206 -3.30 6.52 -5.94
CA GLN A 206 -2.73 5.64 -6.96
C GLN A 206 -1.60 6.37 -7.65
N VAL A 207 -0.35 6.02 -7.31
CA VAL A 207 0.86 6.68 -7.82
C VAL A 207 1.40 5.89 -9.02
N GLY A 208 1.53 6.57 -10.15
CA GLY A 208 2.06 6.03 -11.38
C GLY A 208 3.56 6.31 -11.48
N ASP A 209 3.96 6.81 -12.63
CA ASP A 209 5.37 6.93 -13.00
C ASP A 209 6.02 8.14 -12.33
N ILE A 210 7.27 7.97 -11.92
CA ILE A 210 8.12 9.04 -11.38
C ILE A 210 9.29 9.28 -12.31
N SER A 211 10.12 8.26 -12.50
CA SER A 211 11.26 8.17 -13.39
C SER A 211 11.87 6.78 -13.26
N ARG A 212 12.91 6.55 -14.05
CA ARG A 212 13.77 5.38 -13.95
C ARG A 212 15.10 5.71 -13.25
N PRO A 213 15.82 4.73 -12.71
CA PRO A 213 17.13 4.95 -12.12
C PRO A 213 18.05 5.68 -13.08
N GLY A 214 18.67 6.75 -12.61
CA GLY A 214 19.52 7.60 -13.42
C GLY A 214 18.79 8.60 -14.32
N GLY A 215 17.47 8.70 -14.23
CA GLY A 215 16.68 9.63 -15.05
C GLY A 215 16.71 9.27 -16.54
N ILE A 216 16.84 7.98 -16.86
CA ILE A 216 17.00 7.55 -18.25
C ILE A 216 15.71 7.76 -19.03
N ASP A 217 15.83 8.11 -20.32
CA ASP A 217 14.67 8.29 -21.18
C ASP A 217 14.03 6.94 -21.48
N THR A 218 12.70 6.94 -21.49
CA THR A 218 11.91 5.80 -21.93
C THR A 218 10.72 6.32 -22.73
N PRO A 219 10.32 5.62 -23.81
CA PRO A 219 9.38 6.17 -24.80
C PRO A 219 8.05 6.69 -24.24
N ASP A 220 7.67 6.24 -23.05
CA ASP A 220 6.40 6.53 -22.40
C ASP A 220 6.48 7.55 -21.25
N HIS A 221 7.70 7.99 -20.90
CA HIS A 221 7.97 8.82 -19.72
C HIS A 221 8.66 10.15 -20.10
N LEU A 222 8.34 10.70 -21.27
CA LEU A 222 8.91 11.98 -21.72
C LEU A 222 8.57 13.11 -20.73
N GLY A 223 9.60 13.71 -20.14
CA GLY A 223 9.48 14.76 -19.13
C GLY A 223 9.65 14.29 -17.69
N HIS A 224 9.90 13.00 -17.44
CA HIS A 224 10.14 12.44 -16.09
C HIS A 224 11.63 12.25 -15.76
N GLU A 225 12.53 12.54 -16.69
CA GLU A 225 13.97 12.26 -16.60
C GLU A 225 14.66 12.96 -15.42
N ALA A 226 14.07 14.03 -14.88
CA ALA A 226 14.61 14.74 -13.73
C ALA A 226 14.35 14.03 -12.38
N GLY A 227 13.49 13.00 -12.34
CA GLY A 227 13.08 12.35 -11.09
C GLY A 227 12.27 13.26 -10.16
N LYS A 228 11.65 14.29 -10.73
CA LYS A 228 10.86 15.32 -10.04
C LYS A 228 9.38 15.33 -10.43
N ASN A 229 9.02 14.52 -11.40
CA ASN A 229 7.67 14.44 -11.93
C ASN A 229 7.00 13.18 -11.42
N VAL A 230 5.70 13.23 -11.14
CA VAL A 230 4.96 12.11 -10.56
C VAL A 230 3.57 12.07 -11.15
N ASP A 231 3.21 10.95 -11.74
CA ASP A 231 1.84 10.71 -12.18
C ASP A 231 0.98 10.16 -11.07
N LEU A 232 -0.27 10.60 -11.03
CA LEU A 232 -1.26 10.14 -10.06
C LEU A 232 -2.62 10.01 -10.73
N ARG A 233 -3.32 8.89 -10.53
CA ARG A 233 -4.66 8.76 -11.13
C ARG A 233 -5.63 9.77 -10.53
N PRO A 234 -6.58 10.29 -11.31
CA PRO A 234 -7.62 11.15 -10.76
C PRO A 234 -8.46 10.35 -9.77
N LEU A 235 -9.01 11.05 -8.79
CA LEU A 235 -9.60 10.41 -7.62
C LEU A 235 -10.96 9.82 -7.97
N ARG A 236 -11.27 8.68 -7.34
CA ARG A 236 -12.48 7.89 -7.58
C ARG A 236 -13.53 8.09 -6.51
N LYS A 237 -14.79 7.96 -6.91
CA LYS A 237 -15.95 7.86 -6.02
C LYS A 237 -16.04 6.52 -5.30
N ASP A 238 -15.42 5.49 -5.86
CA ASP A 238 -15.24 4.17 -5.24
C ASP A 238 -13.81 3.99 -4.67
N SER A 239 -13.60 2.91 -3.91
CA SER A 239 -12.30 2.58 -3.30
C SER A 239 -11.48 1.60 -4.15
N LEU A 240 -11.74 1.48 -5.46
CA LEU A 240 -10.98 0.57 -6.31
C LEU A 240 -9.53 1.02 -6.47
N THR A 241 -8.61 0.06 -6.50
CA THR A 241 -7.16 0.29 -6.69
C THR A 241 -6.58 -0.62 -7.78
N GLY A 242 -5.31 -0.40 -8.14
CA GLY A 242 -4.59 -1.21 -9.12
C GLY A 242 -5.16 -1.08 -10.53
N ASP A 243 -5.08 -2.14 -11.34
CA ASP A 243 -5.55 -2.08 -12.74
C ASP A 243 -7.06 -1.85 -12.88
N GLY A 244 -7.86 -2.27 -11.90
CA GLY A 244 -9.31 -2.03 -11.87
C GLY A 244 -9.69 -0.56 -11.66
N ALA A 245 -8.75 0.28 -11.21
CA ALA A 245 -9.01 1.69 -10.92
C ALA A 245 -8.78 2.65 -12.11
N ARG A 246 -8.56 2.14 -13.33
CA ARG A 246 -8.26 2.99 -14.50
C ARG A 246 -9.48 3.85 -14.84
N LEU A 247 -9.26 5.15 -15.10
CA LEU A 247 -10.31 6.09 -15.50
C LEU A 247 -9.72 7.35 -16.13
N THR A 248 -10.59 8.13 -16.76
CA THR A 248 -10.39 9.51 -17.21
C THR A 248 -11.31 10.46 -16.46
N TYR A 249 -11.04 11.76 -16.48
CA TYR A 249 -11.97 12.76 -15.92
C TYR A 249 -13.36 12.75 -16.57
N ARG A 250 -13.50 12.10 -17.74
CA ARG A 250 -14.77 11.99 -18.46
C ARG A 250 -15.68 10.90 -17.90
N ASP A 251 -15.14 9.97 -17.10
CA ASP A 251 -15.89 8.85 -16.53
C ASP A 251 -16.70 9.31 -15.31
N ARG A 252 -17.73 10.14 -15.53
CA ARG A 252 -18.45 10.87 -14.46
C ARG A 252 -19.10 9.97 -13.40
N ASP A 253 -19.36 8.71 -13.70
CA ASP A 253 -19.94 7.75 -12.74
C ASP A 253 -18.92 7.28 -11.71
N ALA A 254 -17.63 7.22 -12.08
CA ALA A 254 -16.55 6.72 -11.23
C ALA A 254 -15.58 7.82 -10.77
N TYR A 255 -15.39 8.86 -11.59
CA TYR A 255 -14.50 9.99 -11.30
C TYR A 255 -15.10 10.95 -10.27
N ASP A 256 -14.31 11.33 -9.28
CA ASP A 256 -14.66 12.32 -8.26
C ASP A 256 -13.87 13.64 -8.46
N PRO A 257 -14.49 14.66 -9.07
CA PRO A 257 -13.84 15.95 -9.29
C PRO A 257 -13.57 16.71 -8.00
N ASP A 258 -14.42 16.56 -6.98
CA ASP A 258 -14.29 17.31 -5.73
C ASP A 258 -13.18 16.74 -4.86
N LEU A 259 -13.09 15.41 -4.79
CA LEU A 259 -11.98 14.73 -4.14
C LEU A 259 -10.64 15.02 -4.85
N THR A 260 -10.67 15.15 -6.18
CA THR A 260 -9.49 15.57 -6.96
C THR A 260 -9.08 17.00 -6.65
N ARG A 261 -10.02 17.95 -6.57
CA ARG A 261 -9.74 19.32 -6.13
C ARG A 261 -9.16 19.36 -4.72
N GLU A 262 -9.73 18.59 -3.81
CA GLU A 262 -9.24 18.48 -2.43
C GLU A 262 -7.79 17.99 -2.39
N PHE A 263 -7.47 16.92 -3.14
CA PHE A 263 -6.11 16.45 -3.27
C PHE A 263 -5.16 17.53 -3.82
N ILE A 264 -5.55 18.22 -4.89
CA ILE A 264 -4.73 19.28 -5.49
C ILE A 264 -4.46 20.41 -4.48
N ARG A 265 -5.47 20.81 -3.67
CA ARG A 265 -5.29 21.80 -2.60
C ARG A 265 -4.33 21.30 -1.52
N LEU A 266 -4.48 20.05 -1.08
CA LEU A 266 -3.56 19.43 -0.13
C LEU A 266 -2.13 19.45 -0.70
N ALA A 267 -1.97 19.05 -1.95
CA ALA A 267 -0.68 18.98 -2.62
C ALA A 267 -0.01 20.35 -2.71
N ARG A 268 -0.76 21.38 -3.14
CA ARG A 268 -0.26 22.75 -3.21
C ARG A 268 0.06 23.34 -1.83
N ARG A 269 -0.72 23.01 -0.80
CA ARG A 269 -0.47 23.46 0.59
C ARG A 269 0.82 22.85 1.16
N LEU A 270 1.05 21.56 0.96
CA LEU A 270 2.27 20.91 1.43
C LEU A 270 3.50 21.30 0.58
N HIS A 271 3.29 21.61 -0.70
CA HIS A 271 4.33 21.96 -1.66
C HIS A 271 3.94 23.22 -2.47
N PRO A 272 4.17 24.43 -1.93
CA PRO A 272 3.80 25.70 -2.59
C PRO A 272 4.50 25.99 -3.92
N GLY A 273 5.47 25.18 -4.34
CA GLY A 273 6.10 25.26 -5.66
C GLY A 273 5.51 24.29 -6.70
N LEU A 274 4.66 23.35 -6.28
CA LEU A 274 4.13 22.27 -7.13
C LEU A 274 3.27 22.82 -8.29
N SER A 275 3.58 22.40 -9.52
CA SER A 275 2.67 22.58 -10.65
C SER A 275 2.00 21.25 -11.03
N VAL A 276 0.84 21.32 -11.66
CA VAL A 276 0.04 20.16 -12.04
C VAL A 276 -0.38 20.29 -13.49
N ARG A 277 -0.23 19.23 -14.29
CA ARG A 277 -0.89 19.12 -15.58
C ARG A 277 -2.05 18.15 -15.49
N PHE A 278 -3.25 18.62 -15.83
CA PHE A 278 -4.46 17.81 -15.82
C PHE A 278 -5.52 18.41 -16.75
N ASN A 279 -6.18 17.57 -17.53
CA ASN A 279 -7.04 18.03 -18.62
C ASN A 279 -8.53 18.20 -18.24
N ASP A 280 -8.94 17.96 -16.99
CA ASP A 280 -10.34 18.26 -16.60
C ASP A 280 -10.58 19.77 -16.70
N PRO A 281 -11.43 20.23 -17.66
CA PRO A 281 -11.68 21.65 -17.84
C PRO A 281 -12.29 22.31 -16.60
N ALA A 282 -13.00 21.54 -15.76
CA ALA A 282 -13.60 22.04 -14.52
C ALA A 282 -12.56 22.30 -13.42
N ILE A 283 -11.32 21.83 -13.57
CA ILE A 283 -10.21 22.10 -12.66
C ILE A 283 -9.21 23.03 -13.34
N SER A 284 -8.76 22.71 -14.56
CA SER A 284 -7.74 23.53 -15.25
C SER A 284 -8.25 24.92 -15.65
N GLY A 285 -9.57 25.08 -15.84
CA GLY A 285 -10.20 26.36 -16.16
C GLY A 285 -10.69 27.14 -14.94
N ASP A 286 -10.63 26.56 -13.75
CA ASP A 286 -11.10 27.18 -12.51
C ASP A 286 -10.15 28.30 -12.05
N ALA A 287 -10.71 29.42 -11.61
CA ALA A 287 -9.93 30.58 -11.16
C ALA A 287 -9.04 30.28 -9.95
N GLU A 288 -9.43 29.33 -9.09
CA GLU A 288 -8.64 28.88 -7.95
C GLU A 288 -7.34 28.19 -8.40
N PHE A 289 -7.44 27.36 -9.44
CA PHE A 289 -6.38 26.43 -9.83
C PHE A 289 -5.51 26.92 -10.98
N LYS A 290 -6.01 27.83 -11.83
CA LYS A 290 -5.35 28.28 -13.07
C LYS A 290 -3.91 28.78 -12.92
N ALA A 291 -3.51 29.21 -11.73
CA ALA A 291 -2.15 29.70 -11.47
C ALA A 291 -1.10 28.57 -11.45
N PHE A 292 -1.51 27.32 -11.18
CA PHE A 292 -0.60 26.19 -10.99
C PHE A 292 -1.09 24.87 -11.58
N VAL A 293 -2.36 24.77 -12.00
CA VAL A 293 -2.89 23.65 -12.79
C VAL A 293 -3.02 24.10 -14.24
N ARG A 294 -2.45 23.33 -15.18
CA ARG A 294 -2.51 23.61 -16.61
C ARG A 294 -3.08 22.42 -17.36
N LYS A 295 -3.87 22.71 -18.40
CA LYS A 295 -4.17 21.74 -19.44
C LYS A 295 -2.94 21.61 -20.34
N ASP A 296 -2.71 20.43 -20.90
CA ASP A 296 -1.72 20.30 -21.97
C ASP A 296 -2.11 21.12 -23.21
N GLY A 297 -1.15 21.86 -23.75
CA GLY A 297 -1.28 22.51 -25.06
C GLY A 297 -1.08 21.49 -26.18
N GLY A 298 -1.98 21.47 -27.18
CA GLY A 298 -1.77 20.71 -28.43
C GLY A 298 -2.79 19.61 -28.76
N GLY A 299 -3.90 19.48 -28.02
CA GLY A 299 -4.96 18.51 -28.35
C GLY A 299 -4.70 17.08 -27.89
N GLY A 300 -3.63 16.84 -27.13
CA GLY A 300 -3.32 15.55 -26.53
C GLY A 300 -4.31 15.16 -25.41
N LYS A 301 -4.74 13.90 -25.42
CA LYS A 301 -5.54 13.26 -24.35
C LYS A 301 -4.67 12.67 -23.22
N VAL A 302 -3.38 13.03 -23.17
CA VAL A 302 -2.38 12.39 -22.31
C VAL A 302 -2.77 12.51 -20.83
N HIS A 303 -3.01 13.73 -20.35
CA HIS A 303 -3.41 13.98 -18.96
C HIS A 303 -4.93 13.95 -18.76
N ASP A 304 -5.67 13.15 -19.56
CA ASP A 304 -7.10 12.91 -19.32
C ASP A 304 -7.30 11.88 -18.18
N ASN A 305 -6.32 10.98 -17.98
CA ASN A 305 -6.39 9.82 -17.08
C ASN A 305 -5.39 9.85 -15.91
N HIS A 306 -4.65 10.94 -15.73
CA HIS A 306 -3.74 11.16 -14.60
C HIS A 306 -3.44 12.65 -14.42
N LEU A 307 -3.11 13.02 -13.19
CA LEU A 307 -2.49 14.28 -12.83
C LEU A 307 -0.98 14.10 -12.93
N HIS A 308 -0.30 14.93 -13.72
CA HIS A 308 1.16 14.99 -13.73
C HIS A 308 1.62 16.08 -12.78
N LEU A 309 2.19 15.67 -11.65
CA LEU A 309 2.72 16.55 -10.61
C LEU A 309 4.17 16.90 -10.93
N ASP A 310 4.54 18.17 -10.80
CA ASP A 310 5.91 18.65 -11.03
C ASP A 310 6.44 19.37 -9.79
N PHE A 311 7.37 18.72 -9.10
CA PHE A 311 8.01 19.24 -7.88
C PHE A 311 9.20 20.15 -8.25
N PRO A 312 9.41 21.26 -7.52
CA PRO A 312 10.48 22.22 -7.81
C PRO A 312 11.91 21.66 -7.63
#